data_AF-A0A532V3K1-F1
#
_entry.id   AF-A0A532V3K1-F1
#
_cell.length_a   1.000
_cell.length_b   1.000
_cell.length_c   1.000
_cell.angle_alpha   90.00
_cell.angle_beta   90.00
_cell.angle_gamma   90.00
#
_symmetry.space_group_name_H-M   'P 1'
#
loop_
_entity.id
_entity.type
_entity.pdbx_description
1 polymer ?
#
loop_
_entity_poly.entity_id
_entity_poly.type
_entity_poly.pdbx_seq_one_letter_code
_entity_poly.pdbx_strand_id
1 'polypeptide(L)'
;MLVKLVITANICLVFVAFYCLFNGFLLFGIGAILISFVLSAVSRRLLLRRKEIVLLDFYQKDSRGVRRNFLNYCGAFLMERCGLDNTQANLLVHDPELGEELDSKKRDWLDLISGKDPDELLIPKAFDAPEMEIINETLLRYAKEFPKRMNKIKEYLRTIGHPYGDL
;
A
#
# COMPACT_ATOMS: atom_id res chain seq x y z
N MET A 1 16.18 -7.78 15.57
CA MET A 1 16.60 -8.48 16.79
C MET A 1 15.68 -9.64 17.18
N LEU A 2 14.38 -9.40 17.38
CA LEU A 2 13.45 -10.39 17.96
C LEU A 2 13.37 -11.74 17.19
N VAL A 3 13.32 -11.72 15.86
CA VAL A 3 13.27 -12.95 15.03
C VAL A 3 14.54 -13.80 15.17
N LYS A 4 15.73 -13.18 15.19
CA LYS A 4 17.00 -13.89 15.37
C LYS A 4 17.04 -14.57 16.74
N LEU A 5 16.58 -13.87 17.78
CA LEU A 5 16.53 -14.38 19.15
C LEU A 5 15.55 -15.57 19.29
N VAL A 6 14.42 -15.54 18.59
CA VAL A 6 13.45 -16.66 18.56
C VAL A 6 13.98 -17.86 17.79
N ILE A 7 14.71 -17.65 16.69
CA ILE A 7 15.37 -18.75 15.95
C ILE A 7 16.44 -19.41 16.83
N THR A 8 17.29 -18.62 17.50
CA THR A 8 18.32 -19.14 18.42
C THR A 8 17.68 -19.91 19.58
N ALA A 9 16.60 -19.39 20.18
CA ALA A 9 15.88 -20.09 21.25
C ALA A 9 15.28 -21.43 20.79
N ASN A 10 14.71 -21.50 19.58
CA ASN A 10 14.18 -22.75 19.02
C ASN A 10 15.29 -23.78 18.75
N ILE A 11 16.44 -23.36 18.24
CA ILE A 11 17.59 -24.25 18.02
C ILE A 11 18.05 -24.83 19.37
N CYS A 12 18.20 -23.99 20.41
CA CYS A 12 18.57 -24.44 21.75
C CYS A 12 17.55 -25.44 22.34
N LEU A 13 16.25 -25.19 22.19
CA LEU A 13 15.19 -26.08 22.68
C LEU A 13 15.19 -27.44 21.98
N VAL A 14 15.49 -27.49 20.67
CA VAL A 14 15.61 -28.75 19.93
C VAL A 14 16.83 -29.54 20.41
N PHE A 15 17.97 -28.89 20.67
CA PHE A 15 19.15 -29.55 21.24
C PHE A 15 18.89 -30.09 22.65
N VAL A 16 18.25 -29.30 23.51
CA VAL A 16 17.87 -29.73 24.86
C VAL A 16 16.89 -30.90 24.82
N ALA A 17 15.91 -30.87 23.91
CA ALA A 17 14.99 -31.99 23.71
C ALA A 17 15.73 -33.28 23.32
N PHE A 18 16.66 -33.19 22.37
CA PHE A 18 17.44 -34.34 21.91
C PHE A 18 18.31 -34.91 23.03
N TYR A 19 18.96 -34.04 23.80
CA TYR A 19 19.76 -34.43 24.95
C TYR A 19 18.93 -35.09 26.06
N CYS A 20 17.76 -34.55 26.39
CA CYS A 20 16.84 -35.14 27.37
C CYS A 20 16.30 -36.49 26.93
N LEU A 21 15.98 -36.66 25.65
CA LEU A 21 15.53 -37.94 25.09
C LEU A 21 16.64 -39.00 25.10
N PHE A 22 17.87 -38.62 24.76
CA PHE A 22 19.02 -39.53 24.75
C PHE A 22 19.40 -40.02 26.17
N ASN A 23 19.17 -39.20 27.19
CA ASN A 23 19.42 -39.52 28.60
C ASN A 23 18.21 -40.15 29.32
N GLY A 24 17.13 -40.51 28.60
CA GLY A 24 15.96 -41.20 29.17
C GLY A 24 14.93 -40.32 29.88
N PHE A 25 15.11 -38.99 29.89
CA PHE A 25 14.16 -38.02 30.45
C PHE A 25 13.04 -37.69 29.45
N LEU A 26 12.21 -38.69 29.13
CA LEU A 26 11.17 -38.63 28.10
C LEU A 26 10.17 -37.47 28.26
N LEU A 27 9.68 -37.23 29.48
CA LEU A 27 8.71 -36.14 29.75
C LEU A 27 9.30 -34.76 29.47
N PHE A 28 10.57 -34.53 29.81
CA PHE A 28 11.26 -33.26 29.56
C PHE A 28 11.61 -33.07 28.09
N GLY A 29 11.99 -34.16 27.40
CA GLY A 29 12.25 -34.14 25.96
C GLY A 29 11.02 -33.79 25.13
N ILE A 30 9.88 -34.45 25.40
CA ILE A 30 8.61 -34.20 24.71
C ILE A 30 8.09 -32.79 25.03
N GLY A 31 8.22 -32.33 26.28
CA GLY A 31 7.85 -30.97 26.69
C GLY A 31 8.63 -29.90 25.92
N ALA A 32 9.94 -30.08 25.74
CA ALA A 32 10.78 -29.15 24.97
C ALA A 32 10.39 -29.10 23.47
N ILE A 33 10.00 -30.23 22.86
CA ILE A 33 9.51 -30.29 21.48
C ILE A 33 8.16 -29.55 21.35
N LEU A 34 7.24 -29.75 22.29
CA LEU A 34 5.95 -29.06 22.33
C LEU A 34 6.12 -27.54 22.42
N ILE A 35 7.02 -27.07 23.29
CA ILE A 35 7.32 -25.64 23.44
C ILE A 35 7.94 -25.07 22.15
N SER A 36 8.86 -25.81 21.51
CA SER A 36 9.45 -25.44 20.21
C SER A 36 8.41 -25.34 19.09
N PHE A 37 7.41 -26.23 19.09
CA PHE A 37 6.32 -26.19 18.13
C PHE A 37 5.42 -24.96 18.32
N VAL A 38 5.06 -24.64 19.57
CA VAL A 38 4.28 -23.44 19.91
C VAL A 38 5.04 -22.16 19.53
N LEU A 39 6.34 -22.08 19.88
CA LEU A 39 7.20 -20.96 19.48
C LEU A 39 7.29 -20.84 17.96
N SER A 40 7.37 -21.94 17.22
CA SER A 40 7.39 -21.95 15.76
C SER A 40 6.05 -21.49 15.15
N ALA A 41 4.91 -21.87 15.74
CA ALA A 41 3.59 -21.43 15.31
C ALA A 41 3.37 -19.93 15.57
N VAL A 42 3.77 -19.43 16.75
CA VAL A 42 3.73 -18.00 17.09
C VAL A 42 4.71 -17.22 16.21
N SER A 43 5.89 -17.77 15.92
CA SER A 43 6.86 -17.17 14.98
C SER A 43 6.31 -17.07 13.57
N ARG A 44 5.63 -18.12 13.06
CA ARG A 44 4.96 -18.07 11.76
C ARG A 44 3.86 -17.01 11.74
N ARG A 45 3.02 -16.90 12.79
CA ARG A 45 2.01 -15.83 12.90
C ARG A 45 2.64 -14.44 12.96
N LEU A 46 3.73 -14.27 13.70
CA LEU A 46 4.49 -13.01 13.78
C LEU A 46 5.19 -12.67 12.45
N LEU A 47 5.70 -13.67 11.73
CA LEU A 47 6.30 -13.52 10.39
C LEU A 47 5.25 -13.20 9.33
N LEU A 48 4.05 -13.79 9.41
CA LEU A 48 2.92 -13.46 8.54
C LEU A 48 2.43 -12.02 8.77
N ARG A 49 2.26 -11.61 10.04
CA ARG A 49 1.98 -10.20 10.36
C ARG A 49 3.11 -9.26 9.95
N ARG A 50 4.38 -9.69 10.04
CA ARG A 50 5.51 -8.94 9.50
C ARG A 50 5.50 -8.89 7.97
N LYS A 51 5.03 -9.92 7.27
CA LYS A 51 4.84 -9.87 5.82
C LYS A 51 3.73 -8.90 5.45
N GLU A 52 2.60 -8.87 6.18
CA GLU A 52 1.58 -7.83 6.01
C GLU A 52 2.14 -6.43 6.31
N ILE A 53 2.89 -6.26 7.40
CA ILE A 53 3.51 -4.98 7.75
C ILE A 53 4.58 -4.61 6.71
N VAL A 54 5.38 -5.55 6.20
CA VAL A 54 6.41 -5.30 5.17
C VAL A 54 5.77 -5.10 3.79
N LEU A 55 4.62 -5.69 3.47
CA LEU A 55 3.82 -5.34 2.29
C LEU A 55 3.22 -3.95 2.45
N LEU A 56 2.71 -3.59 3.64
CA LEU A 56 2.32 -2.22 3.98
C LEU A 56 3.52 -1.26 3.98
N ASP A 57 4.72 -1.70 4.35
CA ASP A 57 5.97 -0.93 4.35
C ASP A 57 6.59 -0.86 2.95
N PHE A 58 6.34 -1.84 2.07
CA PHE A 58 6.63 -1.77 0.62
C PHE A 58 5.63 -0.84 -0.07
N TYR A 59 4.34 -0.89 0.29
CA TYR A 59 3.31 0.08 -0.15
C TYR A 59 3.54 1.50 0.42
N GLN A 60 4.16 1.64 1.60
CA GLN A 60 4.54 2.93 2.17
C GLN A 60 5.92 3.42 1.69
N LYS A 61 6.81 2.52 1.28
CA LYS A 61 8.09 2.84 0.62
C LYS A 61 8.02 2.84 -0.90
N ASP A 62 6.87 2.51 -1.49
CA ASP A 62 6.48 2.81 -2.88
C ASP A 62 6.34 4.33 -3.05
N SER A 63 7.54 4.91 -3.00
CA SER A 63 8.07 6.17 -3.43
C SER A 63 7.15 7.39 -3.35
N ARG A 64 7.61 8.38 -2.57
CA ARG A 64 7.22 9.78 -2.80
C ARG A 64 7.31 10.17 -4.28
N GLY A 65 8.17 9.50 -5.06
CA GLY A 65 8.26 9.53 -6.53
C GLY A 65 6.98 9.04 -7.22
N VAL A 66 6.64 7.75 -7.16
CA VAL A 66 5.44 7.16 -7.79
C VAL A 66 4.16 7.84 -7.32
N ARG A 67 4.02 8.15 -6.02
CA ARG A 67 2.84 8.89 -5.54
C ARG A 67 2.75 10.28 -6.18
N ARG A 68 3.88 11.00 -6.27
CA ARG A 68 3.92 12.33 -6.89
C ARG A 68 3.70 12.25 -8.40
N ASN A 69 4.29 11.26 -9.07
CA ASN A 69 4.13 11.02 -10.50
C ASN A 69 2.69 10.63 -10.83
N PHE A 70 2.05 9.82 -9.98
CA PHE A 70 0.64 9.47 -10.11
C PHE A 70 -0.28 10.68 -9.95
N LEU A 71 -0.06 11.53 -8.94
CA LEU A 71 -0.85 12.75 -8.78
C LEU A 71 -0.60 13.73 -9.93
N ASN A 72 0.65 13.84 -10.40
CA ASN A 72 0.98 14.64 -11.58
C ASN A 72 0.29 14.10 -12.84
N TYR A 73 0.25 12.77 -13.01
CA TYR A 73 -0.47 12.10 -14.07
C TYR A 73 -1.96 12.45 -14.03
N CYS A 74 -2.61 12.30 -12.87
CA CYS A 74 -4.02 12.63 -12.71
C CYS A 74 -4.29 14.11 -13.02
N GLY A 75 -3.45 15.02 -12.51
CA GLY A 75 -3.55 16.45 -12.81
C GLY A 75 -3.38 16.75 -14.30
N ALA A 76 -2.37 16.18 -14.95
CA ALA A 76 -2.12 16.34 -16.38
C ALA A 76 -3.27 15.78 -17.22
N PHE A 77 -3.80 14.61 -16.88
CA PHE A 77 -4.95 14.01 -17.56
C PHE A 77 -6.19 14.92 -17.46
N LEU A 78 -6.49 15.42 -16.25
CA LEU A 78 -7.62 16.33 -16.03
C LEU A 78 -7.48 17.64 -16.81
N MET A 79 -6.26 18.17 -16.92
CA MET A 79 -5.98 19.38 -17.70
C MET A 79 -6.08 19.11 -19.22
N GLU A 80 -5.36 18.11 -19.72
CA GLU A 80 -5.21 17.88 -21.17
C GLU A 80 -6.42 17.16 -21.79
N ARG A 81 -7.00 16.16 -21.11
CA ARG A 81 -8.10 15.35 -21.65
C ARG A 81 -9.47 15.82 -21.19
N CYS A 82 -9.58 16.40 -19.99
CA CYS A 82 -10.86 16.90 -19.47
C CYS A 82 -11.03 18.42 -19.63
N GLY A 83 -9.99 19.16 -20.03
CA GLY A 83 -10.07 20.60 -20.27
C GLY A 83 -10.25 21.44 -19.00
N LEU A 84 -9.89 20.90 -17.82
CA LEU A 84 -9.91 21.65 -16.58
C LEU A 84 -8.70 22.60 -16.50
N ASP A 85 -8.89 23.77 -15.89
CA ASP A 85 -7.75 24.62 -15.58
C ASP A 85 -6.88 24.01 -14.46
N ASN A 86 -5.66 24.52 -14.29
CA ASN A 86 -4.72 24.01 -13.28
C ASN A 86 -5.30 24.05 -11.85
N THR A 87 -6.10 25.06 -11.51
CA THR A 87 -6.70 25.19 -10.17
C THR A 87 -7.80 24.15 -9.98
N GLN A 88 -8.67 23.97 -10.97
CA GLN A 88 -9.74 22.98 -10.97
C GLN A 88 -9.20 21.55 -10.91
N ALA A 89 -8.16 21.27 -11.70
CA ALA A 89 -7.48 19.97 -11.68
C ALA A 89 -6.87 19.69 -10.30
N ASN A 90 -6.13 20.65 -9.72
CA ASN A 90 -5.56 20.47 -8.37
C ASN A 90 -6.63 20.32 -7.28
N LEU A 91 -7.72 21.09 -7.34
CA LEU A 91 -8.85 20.93 -6.43
C LEU A 91 -9.41 19.51 -6.49
N LEU A 92 -9.65 19.01 -7.71
CA LEU A 92 -10.24 17.69 -7.92
C LEU A 92 -9.28 16.57 -7.52
N VAL A 93 -7.98 16.66 -7.84
CA VAL A 93 -6.95 15.68 -7.42
C VAL A 93 -6.86 15.56 -5.90
N HIS A 94 -7.23 16.60 -5.16
CA HIS A 94 -7.27 16.61 -3.70
C HIS A 94 -8.67 16.36 -3.11
N ASP A 95 -9.68 15.99 -3.92
CA ASP A 95 -10.98 15.54 -3.43
C ASP A 95 -10.79 14.22 -2.65
N PRO A 96 -11.19 14.14 -1.36
CA PRO A 96 -11.05 12.91 -0.58
C PRO A 96 -11.81 11.72 -1.17
N GLU A 97 -12.98 11.94 -1.78
CA GLU A 97 -13.75 10.85 -2.40
C GLU A 97 -13.04 10.29 -3.64
N LEU A 98 -12.51 11.20 -4.48
CA LEU A 98 -11.69 10.79 -5.61
C LEU A 98 -10.41 10.09 -5.13
N GLY A 99 -9.79 10.60 -4.07
CA GLY A 99 -8.57 10.03 -3.48
C GLY A 99 -8.76 8.60 -3.03
N GLU A 100 -9.85 8.31 -2.29
CA GLU A 100 -10.17 6.95 -1.83
C GLU A 100 -10.42 5.99 -3.01
N GLU A 101 -11.15 6.46 -4.02
CA GLU A 101 -11.46 5.63 -5.18
C GLU A 101 -10.23 5.38 -6.06
N LEU A 102 -9.43 6.41 -6.33
CA LEU A 102 -8.16 6.29 -7.04
C LEU A 102 -7.18 5.41 -6.29
N ASP A 103 -7.10 5.47 -4.96
CA ASP A 103 -6.23 4.58 -4.19
C ASP A 103 -6.69 3.12 -4.29
N SER A 104 -8.01 2.87 -4.37
CA SER A 104 -8.50 1.52 -4.65
C SER A 104 -8.12 1.05 -6.05
N LYS A 105 -8.36 1.88 -7.08
CA LYS A 105 -8.02 1.54 -8.47
C LYS A 105 -6.52 1.43 -8.71
N LYS A 106 -5.70 2.18 -7.99
CA LYS A 106 -4.24 2.10 -8.04
C LYS A 106 -3.75 0.74 -7.57
N ARG A 107 -4.37 0.15 -6.54
CA ARG A 107 -4.03 -1.22 -6.10
C ARG A 107 -4.33 -2.24 -7.20
N ASP A 108 -5.53 -2.16 -7.79
CA ASP A 108 -5.93 -3.03 -8.89
C ASP A 108 -4.98 -2.88 -10.11
N TRP A 109 -4.58 -1.65 -10.41
CA TRP A 109 -3.61 -1.34 -11.46
C TRP A 109 -2.21 -1.88 -11.16
N LEU A 110 -1.69 -1.69 -9.95
CA LEU A 110 -0.38 -2.20 -9.51
C LEU A 110 -0.30 -3.73 -9.67
N ASP A 111 -1.41 -4.42 -9.38
CA ASP A 111 -1.51 -5.87 -9.58
C ASP A 111 -1.47 -6.26 -11.07
N LEU A 112 -2.07 -5.46 -11.96
CA LEU A 112 -2.09 -5.69 -13.42
C LEU A 112 -0.72 -5.48 -14.09
N ILE A 113 0.07 -4.53 -13.60
CA ILE A 113 1.37 -4.17 -14.18
C ILE A 113 2.55 -4.95 -13.58
N SER A 114 2.28 -5.94 -12.72
CA SER A 114 3.31 -6.71 -12.02
C SER A 114 4.40 -7.20 -12.99
N GLY A 115 5.59 -6.60 -12.91
CA GLY A 115 6.72 -6.85 -13.80
C GLY A 115 7.10 -5.73 -14.78
N LYS A 116 6.34 -4.63 -14.84
CA LYS A 116 6.67 -3.39 -15.56
C LYS A 116 7.10 -2.27 -14.61
N ASP A 117 7.87 -1.29 -15.09
CA ASP A 117 8.22 -0.11 -14.30
C ASP A 117 6.98 0.83 -14.22
N PRO A 118 6.43 1.08 -13.03
CA PRO A 118 5.26 1.95 -12.87
C PRO A 118 5.53 3.39 -13.33
N ASP A 119 6.76 3.90 -13.19
CA ASP A 119 7.06 5.28 -13.58
C ASP A 119 7.02 5.48 -15.11
N GLU A 120 7.27 4.44 -15.90
CA GLU A 120 7.15 4.49 -17.37
C GLU A 120 5.69 4.69 -17.83
N LEU A 121 4.74 4.13 -17.08
CA LEU A 121 3.30 4.20 -17.38
C LEU A 121 2.64 5.48 -16.86
N LEU A 122 3.25 6.17 -15.90
CA LEU A 122 2.75 7.41 -15.31
C LEU A 122 3.22 8.68 -16.05
N ILE A 123 3.87 8.53 -17.20
CA ILE A 123 4.26 9.66 -18.05
C ILE A 123 2.99 10.20 -18.74
N PRO A 124 2.77 11.53 -18.82
CA PRO A 124 1.62 12.12 -19.51
C PRO A 124 1.38 11.63 -20.95
N LYS A 125 2.42 11.10 -21.63
CA LYS A 125 2.31 10.53 -22.98
C LYS A 125 1.67 9.14 -23.01
N ALA A 126 1.47 8.49 -21.86
CA ALA A 126 0.96 7.13 -21.72
C ALA A 126 -0.53 7.07 -21.33
N PHE A 127 -1.28 8.17 -21.50
CA PHE A 127 -2.71 8.21 -21.17
C PHE A 127 -3.51 7.08 -21.81
N ASP A 128 -3.14 6.64 -23.01
CA ASP A 128 -3.89 5.61 -23.75
C ASP A 128 -3.41 4.18 -23.44
N ALA A 129 -2.55 3.99 -22.41
CA ALA A 129 -2.14 2.66 -21.97
C ALA A 129 -3.37 1.87 -21.47
N PRO A 130 -3.60 0.62 -21.95
CA PRO A 130 -4.72 -0.21 -21.51
C PRO A 130 -4.78 -0.37 -19.99
N GLU A 131 -3.62 -0.40 -19.34
CA GLU A 131 -3.52 -0.55 -17.90
C GLU A 131 -4.06 0.69 -17.15
N MET A 132 -4.04 1.87 -17.78
CA MET A 132 -4.51 3.12 -17.17
C MET A 132 -5.99 3.41 -17.43
N GLU A 133 -6.67 2.62 -18.26
CA GLU A 133 -8.07 2.85 -18.68
C GLU A 133 -9.01 3.03 -17.48
N ILE A 134 -8.91 2.16 -16.48
CA ILE A 134 -9.75 2.20 -15.26
C ILE A 134 -9.54 3.50 -14.48
N ILE A 135 -8.30 3.98 -14.39
CA ILE A 135 -7.96 5.24 -13.71
C ILE A 135 -8.52 6.42 -14.53
N ASN A 136 -8.37 6.39 -15.84
CA ASN A 136 -8.83 7.44 -16.75
C ASN A 136 -10.34 7.59 -16.79
N GLU A 137 -11.08 6.48 -16.81
CA GLU A 137 -12.54 6.49 -16.71
C GLU A 137 -13.02 7.12 -15.41
N THR A 138 -12.33 6.82 -14.30
CA THR A 138 -12.60 7.41 -13.00
C THR A 138 -12.39 8.93 -13.04
N LEU A 139 -11.24 9.39 -13.54
CA LEU A 139 -10.93 10.81 -13.69
C LEU A 139 -11.95 11.53 -14.60
N LEU A 140 -12.34 10.92 -15.74
CA LEU A 140 -13.33 11.46 -16.66
C LEU A 140 -14.70 11.65 -16.00
N ARG A 141 -15.12 10.68 -15.18
CA ARG A 141 -16.38 10.78 -14.44
C ARG A 141 -16.35 11.94 -13.44
N TYR A 142 -15.29 12.03 -12.64
CA TYR A 142 -15.17 13.09 -11.64
C TYR A 142 -15.00 14.49 -12.26
N ALA A 143 -14.32 14.60 -13.40
CA ALA A 143 -14.22 15.86 -14.13
C ALA A 143 -15.61 16.39 -14.55
N LYS A 144 -16.50 15.50 -15.00
CA LYS A 144 -17.89 15.86 -15.35
C LYS A 144 -18.72 16.27 -14.12
N GLU A 145 -18.41 15.70 -12.96
CA GLU A 145 -19.10 15.99 -11.70
C GLU A 145 -18.52 17.19 -10.94
N PHE A 146 -17.35 17.70 -11.34
CA PHE A 146 -16.62 18.76 -10.66
C PHE A 146 -17.49 19.98 -10.29
N PRO A 147 -18.34 20.55 -11.18
CA PRO A 147 -19.15 21.72 -10.83
C PRO A 147 -20.11 21.49 -9.65
N LYS A 148 -20.56 20.24 -9.46
CA LYS A 148 -21.45 19.86 -8.35
C LYS A 148 -20.68 19.59 -7.06
N ARG A 149 -19.43 19.13 -7.17
CA ARG A 149 -18.58 18.73 -6.04
C ARG A 149 -17.71 19.88 -5.51
N MET A 150 -17.48 20.92 -6.31
CA MET A 150 -16.56 22.02 -6.00
C MET A 150 -16.73 22.60 -4.59
N ASN A 151 -17.96 22.90 -4.17
CA ASN A 151 -18.20 23.50 -2.85
C ASN A 151 -17.81 22.56 -1.70
N LYS A 152 -18.12 21.26 -1.84
CA LYS A 152 -17.77 20.23 -0.86
C LYS A 152 -16.26 20.04 -0.74
N ILE A 153 -15.55 20.07 -1.88
CA ILE A 153 -14.09 19.96 -1.94
C ILE A 153 -13.44 21.17 -1.23
N LYS A 154 -13.88 22.39 -1.55
CA LYS A 154 -13.35 23.61 -0.92
C LYS A 154 -13.56 23.62 0.60
N GLU A 155 -14.74 23.20 1.06
CA GLU A 155 -15.04 23.09 2.49
C GLU A 155 -14.12 22.09 3.21
N TYR A 156 -13.88 20.94 2.59
CA TYR A 156 -12.93 19.95 3.11
C TYR A 156 -11.51 20.52 3.19
N LEU A 157 -11.04 21.15 2.10
CA LEU A 157 -9.71 21.73 2.02
C LEU A 157 -9.49 22.86 3.03
N ARG A 158 -10.51 23.67 3.33
CA ARG A 158 -10.47 24.65 4.43
C ARG A 158 -10.32 23.98 5.78
N THR A 159 -11.05 22.90 6.02
CA THR A 159 -11.03 22.16 7.30
C THR A 159 -9.63 21.64 7.64
N ILE A 160 -8.85 21.25 6.63
CA ILE A 160 -7.47 20.77 6.80
C ILE A 160 -6.41 21.87 6.63
N GLY A 161 -6.81 23.13 6.43
CA GLY A 161 -5.89 24.27 6.25
C GLY A 161 -5.10 24.24 4.93
N HIS A 162 -5.64 23.61 3.88
CA HIS A 162 -4.99 23.54 2.57
C HIS A 162 -5.16 24.87 1.79
N PRO A 163 -4.13 25.39 1.10
CA PRO A 163 -4.19 26.69 0.40
C PRO A 163 -5.26 26.76 -0.71
N TYR A 164 -5.78 25.63 -1.16
CA TYR A 164 -6.84 25.56 -2.18
C TYR A 164 -8.26 25.73 -1.61
N GLY A 165 -8.44 25.78 -0.28
CA GLY A 165 -9.76 25.96 0.33
C GLY A 165 -10.38 27.34 0.07
N ASP A 166 -9.54 28.37 -0.13
CA ASP A 166 -9.97 29.77 -0.24
C ASP A 166 -10.04 30.30 -1.68
N LEU A 167 -9.59 29.49 -2.65
CA LEU A 167 -9.80 29.70 -4.09
C LEU A 167 -11.25 29.38 -4.46
#